data_AF-A0A2V5W6R7-F1
#
_entry.id   AF-A0A2V5W6R7-F1
#
_cell.length_a   1.000
_cell.length_b   1.000
_cell.length_c   1.000
_cell.angle_alpha   90.00
_cell.angle_beta   90.00
_cell.angle_gamma   90.00
#
_symmetry.space_group_name_H-M   'P 1'
#
loop_
_entity.id
_entity.type
_entity.pdbx_description
1 polymer ?
#
loop_
_entity_poly.entity_id
_entity_poly.type
_entity_poly.pdbx_seq_one_letter_code
_entity_poly.pdbx_strand_id
1 'polypeptide(L)' 'RMERAAELLRSGRYNVTEAATEVGYASLSHFSKAFCETIGCCPVLYPMAKNVISD' A
#
# COMPACT_ATOMS: atom_id res chain seq x y z
N ARG A 1 11.81 3.16 2.09
CA ARG A 1 11.21 2.16 1.16
C ARG A 1 9.71 2.04 1.40
N MET A 2 9.27 1.63 2.59
CA MET A 2 7.83 1.57 2.91
C MET A 2 7.14 2.93 2.92
N GLU A 3 7.80 4.00 3.36
CA GLU A 3 7.24 5.36 3.28
C GLU A 3 6.89 5.76 1.84
N ARG A 4 7.70 5.34 0.86
CA ARG A 4 7.44 5.59 -0.56
C ARG A 4 6.23 4.79 -1.06
N ALA A 5 6.11 3.54 -0.68
CA ALA A 5 4.90 2.75 -0.94
C ALA A 5 3.66 3.37 -0.29
N ALA A 6 3.78 3.85 0.95
CA ALA A 6 2.68 4.52 1.66
C ALA A 6 2.28 5.83 0.97
N GLU A 7 3.24 6.60 0.46
CA GLU A 7 2.97 7.83 -0.31
C GLU A 7 2.25 7.54 -1.63
N LEU A 8 2.65 6.48 -2.34
CA LEU A 8 2.00 6.02 -3.58
C LEU A 8 0.56 5.57 -3.32
N LEU A 9 0.35 4.78 -2.27
CA LEU A 9 -0.97 4.36 -1.80
C LEU A 9 -1.82 5.57 -1.36
N ARG A 10 -1.22 6.55 -0.67
CA ARG A 10 -1.90 7.77 -0.21
C ARG A 10 -2.28 8.71 -1.35
N SER A 11 -1.46 8.76 -2.40
CA SER A 11 -1.78 9.46 -3.65
C SER A 11 -3.07 8.90 -4.28
N GLY A 12 -3.39 7.62 -4.03
CA GLY A 12 -4.54 6.93 -4.59
C GLY A 12 -4.40 6.65 -6.08
N ARG A 13 -3.17 6.77 -6.61
CA ARG A 13 -2.82 6.42 -7.99
C ARG A 13 -2.27 5.01 -8.12
N TYR A 14 -1.91 4.39 -7.00
CA TYR A 14 -1.25 3.09 -6.96
C TYR A 14 -1.97 2.17 -5.99
N ASN A 15 -2.05 0.89 -6.36
CA ASN A 15 -2.58 -0.17 -5.52
C ASN A 15 -1.47 -0.87 -4.73
N VAL A 16 -1.86 -1.70 -3.76
CA VAL A 16 -0.94 -2.48 -2.90
C VAL A 16 0.07 -3.29 -3.72
N THR A 17 -0.37 -3.86 -4.85
CA THR A 17 0.48 -4.64 -5.76
C THR A 17 1.50 -3.77 -6.50
N GLU A 18 1.08 -2.60 -6.97
CA GLU A 18 1.96 -1.67 -7.70
C GLU A 18 2.98 -1.06 -6.75
N ALA A 19 2.54 -0.61 -5.58
CA ALA A 19 3.43 -0.11 -4.53
C ALA A 19 4.46 -1.17 -4.10
N ALA A 20 4.05 -2.45 -3.98
CA ALA A 20 4.95 -3.56 -3.67
C ALA A 20 5.99 -3.78 -4.78
N THR A 21 5.57 -3.71 -6.04
CA THR A 21 6.46 -3.84 -7.20
C THR A 21 7.44 -2.67 -7.26
N GLU A 22 6.97 -1.44 -7.01
CA GLU A 22 7.76 -0.21 -7.04
C GLU A 22 8.85 -0.19 -5.97
N VAL A 23 8.59 -0.78 -4.80
CA VAL A 23 9.59 -0.90 -3.73
C VAL A 23 10.45 -2.16 -3.82
N GLY A 24 10.24 -2.99 -4.85
CA GLY A 24 11.07 -4.16 -5.17
C GLY A 24 10.69 -5.46 -4.44
N TYR A 25 9.43 -5.61 -4.02
CA TYR A 25 8.93 -6.85 -3.45
C TYR A 25 8.39 -7.79 -4.53
N ALA A 26 8.89 -9.02 -4.55
CA ALA A 26 8.40 -10.08 -5.45
C ALA A 26 7.06 -10.69 -5.00
N SER A 27 6.64 -10.46 -3.75
CA SER A 27 5.41 -11.04 -3.21
C SER A 27 4.69 -10.11 -2.26
N LEU A 28 3.39 -9.94 -2.51
CA LEU A 28 2.45 -9.15 -1.70
C LEU A 28 2.43 -9.57 -0.22
N SER A 29 2.57 -10.87 0.08
CA SER A 29 2.56 -11.38 1.45
C SER A 29 3.73 -10.83 2.29
N HIS A 30 4.93 -10.76 1.70
CA HIS A 30 6.11 -10.17 2.35
C HIS A 30 5.98 -8.66 2.47
N PHE A 31 5.49 -8.01 1.41
CA PHE A 31 5.22 -6.58 1.44
C PHE A 31 4.22 -6.22 2.52
N SER A 32 3.10 -6.95 2.63
CA SER A 32 2.03 -6.69 3.59
C SER A 32 2.53 -6.80 5.03
N LYS A 33 3.32 -7.83 5.35
CA LYS A 33 3.96 -7.96 6.67
C LYS A 33 4.87 -6.77 6.97
N ALA A 34 5.82 -6.49 6.08
CA ALA A 34 6.80 -5.44 6.31
C ALA A 34 6.16 -4.03 6.30
N PHE A 35 5.11 -3.81 5.52
CA PHE A 35 4.32 -2.58 5.53
C PHE A 35 3.55 -2.44 6.85
N CYS A 36 2.91 -3.51 7.32
CA CYS A 36 2.22 -3.50 8.61
C CYS A 36 3.19 -3.27 9.79
N GLU A 37 4.37 -3.87 9.77
CA GLU A 37 5.41 -3.64 10.78
C GLU A 37 5.98 -2.21 10.74
N THR A 38 6.10 -1.61 9.55
CA THR A 38 6.70 -0.27 9.40
C THR A 38 5.69 0.86 9.60
N ILE A 39 4.49 0.71 9.03
CA ILE A 39 3.43 1.74 9.02
C ILE A 39 2.43 1.52 10.18
N GLY A 40 2.41 0.33 10.79
CA GLY A 40 1.46 -0.03 11.85
C GLY A 40 0.04 -0.31 11.36
N CYS A 41 -0.20 -0.25 10.04
CA CYS A 41 -1.50 -0.42 9.41
C CYS A 41 -1.43 -1.36 8.21
N CYS A 42 -2.46 -2.19 8.05
CA CYS A 42 -2.58 -3.09 6.91
C CYS A 42 -2.72 -2.31 5.59
N PRO A 43 -1.88 -2.55 4.57
CA PRO A 43 -1.96 -1.83 3.30
C PRO A 43 -3.25 -2.10 2.53
N VAL A 44 -3.97 -3.19 2.84
CA VAL A 44 -5.25 -3.56 2.21
C VAL A 44 -6.37 -2.55 2.50
N LEU A 45 -6.30 -1.84 3.63
CA LEU A 45 -7.27 -0.84 4.06
C LEU A 45 -6.89 0.58 3.60
N TYR A 46 -5.64 0.79 3.18
CA TYR A 46 -5.13 2.11 2.80
C TYR A 46 -5.78 2.71 1.54
N PRO A 47 -5.92 1.97 0.42
CA PRO A 47 -6.57 2.51 -0.79
C PRO A 47 -8.11 2.50 -0.70
N MET A 48 -8.68 1.70 0.20
CA MET A 48 -10.15 1.54 0.31
C MET A 48 -10.85 2.80 0.83
N ALA A 49 -10.11 3.71 1.48
CA ALA A 49 -10.63 4.99 1.94
C ALA A 49 -11.06 5.95 0.80
N LYS A 50 -10.72 5.67 -0.47
CA LYS A 50 -11.09 6.52 -1.62
C LYS A 50 -12.27 6.04 -2.46
N ASN A 51 -12.73 4.80 -2.31
CA ASN A 51 -13.78 4.22 -3.17
C ASN A 51 -15.18 4.14 -2.51
N VAL A 52 -15.39 4.77 -1.35
CA VAL A 52 -16.70 4.84 -0.69
C VAL A 52 -17.42 6.17 -0.92
N ILE A 53 -16.80 7.18 -1.55
CA ILE A 53 -17.46 8.45 -1.87
C ILE A 53 -17.30 8.73 -3.37
N SER A 54 -18.03 7.98 -4.19
CA SER A 54 -18.42 8.33 -5.55
C SER A 54 -19.66 7.51 -5.92
N ASP A 55 -20.75 7.73 -5.17
CA ASP A 55 -22.12 7.77 -5.67
C ASP A 55 -22.93 8.70 -4.74
#